data_AF-A0A4Q0Z3L2-F1
#
_entry.id   AF-A0A4Q0Z3L2-F1
#
_cell.length_a   1.000
_cell.length_b   1.000
_cell.length_c   1.000
_cell.angle_alpha   90.00
_cell.angle_beta   90.00
_cell.angle_gamma   90.00
#
_symmetry.space_group_name_H-M   'P 1'
#
loop_
_entity.id
_entity.type
_entity.pdbx_description
1 polymer ?
#
loop_
_entity_poly.entity_id
_entity_poly.type
_entity_poly.pdbx_seq_one_letter_code
_entity_poly.pdbx_strand_id
1 'polypeptide(L)'
;MNIDFKKSNGLVPVIAQEYGTNEILMLGYMNKEAFDLTIETKIIHYFSRSKNRIWKKGEESGHIQKLIDLRVDCDEDTLLVIVEQIGNTACHTGTKSCFFRSYLDKENKKNIISSKIANLPTKYGTFDIKAYKDGSQEHLAIMSKNFSQIEIPMVRIHSECLTGDAIGSLKCDCNNQLDLALELISAQGGLVIYHRQEGRNIGLVNKINAYNLQDQGFNTVEANLKLGFKEDERDYKAVEYILKELGLKKMRLITNNPRKINFFENSGIEIVERIPAITKINKFNENYLKTKKDELGHLL
;
A
#
# COMPACT_ATOMS: atom_id res chain seq x y z
N MET A 1 2.69 35.85 5.67
CA MET A 1 1.69 35.01 6.37
C MET A 1 1.88 35.29 7.84
N ASN A 2 0.88 35.80 8.54
CA ASN A 2 0.93 35.97 9.99
C ASN A 2 0.17 34.81 10.63
N ILE A 3 0.67 34.30 11.75
CA ILE A 3 0.03 33.25 12.52
C ILE A 3 -0.42 33.89 13.82
N ASP A 4 -1.70 33.75 14.17
CA ASP A 4 -2.28 34.33 15.35
C ASP A 4 -2.08 33.44 16.58
N PHE A 5 -0.91 33.58 17.20
CA PHE A 5 -0.62 32.92 18.48
C PHE A 5 -1.45 33.44 19.66
N LYS A 6 -2.24 34.52 19.52
CA LYS A 6 -2.98 35.11 20.64
C LYS A 6 -4.27 34.34 20.98
N LYS A 7 -4.93 33.74 19.99
CA LYS A 7 -6.24 33.08 20.16
C LYS A 7 -6.25 31.87 21.10
N SER A 8 -5.10 31.20 21.27
CA SER A 8 -5.00 29.92 21.99
C SER A 8 -3.88 29.92 23.04
N ASN A 9 -3.81 30.99 23.85
CA ASN A 9 -2.84 31.14 24.94
C ASN A 9 -1.38 30.97 24.51
N GLY A 10 -1.01 31.51 23.34
CA GLY A 10 0.36 31.42 22.82
C GLY A 10 0.67 30.11 22.08
N LEU A 11 -0.31 29.22 21.92
CA LEU A 11 -0.17 27.95 21.20
C LEU A 11 -1.06 27.91 19.97
N VAL A 12 -0.62 27.25 18.90
CA VAL A 12 -1.45 26.92 17.73
C VAL A 12 -1.47 25.41 17.53
N PRO A 13 -2.61 24.79 17.18
CA PRO A 13 -2.66 23.39 16.75
C PRO A 13 -1.86 23.19 15.46
N VAL A 14 -1.18 22.06 15.37
CA VAL A 14 -0.35 21.70 14.21
C VAL A 14 -0.70 20.29 13.77
N ILE A 15 -1.24 20.17 12.56
CA ILE A 15 -1.52 18.91 11.90
C ILE A 15 -0.29 18.54 11.07
N ALA A 16 0.31 17.39 11.35
CA ALA A 16 1.37 16.84 10.51
C ALA A 16 0.79 15.86 9.48
N GLN A 17 1.08 16.10 8.20
CA GLN A 17 0.67 15.27 7.08
C GLN A 17 1.90 14.73 6.34
N GLU A 18 1.90 13.43 6.06
CA GLU A 18 2.96 12.78 5.29
C GLU A 18 2.95 13.25 3.83
N TYR A 19 4.13 13.65 3.34
CA TYR A 19 4.33 14.01 1.96
C TYR A 19 4.09 12.80 1.03
N GLY A 20 3.38 13.03 -0.07
CA GLY A 20 3.11 12.01 -1.10
C GLY A 20 1.96 11.05 -0.79
N THR A 21 1.69 10.71 0.48
CA THR A 21 0.54 9.85 0.84
C THR A 21 -0.68 10.63 1.31
N ASN A 22 -0.49 11.89 1.72
CA ASN A 22 -1.50 12.74 2.37
C ASN A 22 -2.04 12.16 3.69
N GLU A 23 -1.40 11.13 4.25
CA GLU A 23 -1.79 10.53 5.52
C GLU A 23 -1.57 11.52 6.66
N ILE A 24 -2.58 11.71 7.51
CA ILE A 24 -2.43 12.52 8.73
C ILE A 24 -1.67 11.71 9.76
N LEU A 25 -0.51 12.21 10.17
CA LEU A 25 0.40 11.53 11.09
C LEU A 25 0.07 11.84 12.55
N MET A 26 -0.10 13.11 12.90
CA MET A 26 -0.37 13.51 14.27
C MET A 26 -0.90 14.93 14.38
N LEU A 27 -1.48 15.23 15.54
CA LEU A 27 -1.75 16.58 16.02
C LEU A 27 -0.75 16.92 17.14
N GLY A 28 -0.06 18.04 16.98
CA GLY A 28 0.77 18.67 18.00
C GLY A 28 0.33 20.11 18.24
N TYR A 29 1.13 20.82 19.03
CA TYR A 29 0.97 22.26 19.24
C TYR A 29 2.32 22.93 19.03
N MET A 30 2.33 24.18 18.60
CA MET A 30 3.53 25.03 18.55
C MET A 30 3.25 26.31 19.30
N ASN A 31 4.22 26.80 20.08
CA ASN A 31 4.30 28.22 20.42
C ASN A 31 5.13 28.94 19.35
N LYS A 32 5.26 30.26 19.48
CA LYS A 32 6.03 31.09 18.54
C LYS A 32 7.48 30.58 18.36
N GLU A 33 8.14 30.24 19.45
CA GLU A 33 9.52 29.75 19.45
C GLU A 33 9.67 28.38 18.75
N ALA A 34 8.76 27.43 18.99
CA ALA A 34 8.76 26.14 18.31
C ALA A 34 8.49 26.29 16.80
N PHE A 35 7.64 27.23 16.40
CA PHE A 35 7.43 27.58 15.00
C PHE A 35 8.71 28.14 14.37
N ASP A 36 9.35 29.13 15.01
CA ASP A 36 10.55 29.76 14.46
C ASP A 36 11.70 28.73 14.32
N LEU A 37 11.90 27.85 15.32
CA LEU A 37 12.85 26.72 15.24
C LEU A 37 12.51 25.73 14.12
N THR A 38 11.23 25.48 13.85
CA THR A 38 10.80 24.60 12.76
C THR A 38 11.17 25.19 11.39
N ILE A 39 10.96 26.50 11.22
CA ILE A 39 11.33 27.22 9.99
C ILE A 39 12.85 27.23 9.79
N GLU A 40 13.61 27.47 10.86
CA GLU A 40 15.07 27.54 10.83
C GLU A 40 15.70 26.17 10.53
N THR A 41 15.35 25.16 11.31
CA THR A 41 16.02 23.85 11.26
C THR A 41 15.49 22.92 10.17
N LYS A 42 14.32 23.24 9.59
CA LYS A 42 13.54 22.35 8.71
C LYS A 42 13.19 21.00 9.36
N ILE A 43 13.23 20.92 10.69
CA ILE A 43 12.77 19.78 11.47
C ILE A 43 11.62 20.24 12.34
N ILE A 44 10.56 19.44 12.45
CA ILE A 44 9.41 19.82 13.25
C ILE A 44 9.75 19.89 14.73
N HIS A 45 9.50 21.05 15.33
CA HIS A 45 9.55 21.30 16.77
C HIS A 45 8.13 21.53 17.26
N TYR A 46 7.71 20.80 18.29
CA TYR A 46 6.43 20.98 18.95
C TYR A 46 6.62 21.61 20.32
N PHE A 47 5.57 22.19 20.88
CA PHE A 47 5.47 22.53 22.28
C PHE A 47 4.72 21.44 23.03
N SER A 48 5.41 20.74 23.94
CA SER A 48 4.81 19.73 24.80
C SER A 48 4.02 20.42 25.92
N ARG A 49 2.69 20.37 25.84
CA ARG A 49 1.81 20.96 26.87
C ARG A 49 1.93 20.28 28.24
N SER A 50 2.28 18.99 28.27
CA SER A 50 2.46 18.23 29.52
C SER A 50 3.83 18.44 30.16
N LYS A 51 4.90 18.51 29.35
CA LYS A 51 6.27 18.76 29.84
C LYS A 51 6.61 20.26 29.92
N ASN A 52 5.70 21.13 29.46
CA ASN A 52 5.86 22.58 29.37
C ASN A 52 7.19 23.03 28.74
N ARG A 53 7.57 22.41 27.62
CA ARG A 53 8.83 22.69 26.91
C ARG A 53 8.71 22.46 25.41
N ILE A 54 9.65 23.03 24.66
CA ILE A 54 9.86 22.68 23.25
C ILE A 54 10.41 21.25 23.16
N TRP A 55 9.93 20.54 22.16
CA TRP A 55 10.24 19.15 21.87
C TRP A 55 10.58 19.03 20.38
N LYS A 56 11.82 18.66 20.06
CA LYS A 56 12.20 18.34 18.69
C LYS A 56 11.69 16.93 18.38
N LYS A 57 10.85 16.79 17.36
CA LYS A 57 10.29 15.47 17.00
C LYS A 57 11.43 14.52 16.67
N GLY A 58 11.47 13.39 17.39
CA GLY A 58 12.50 12.36 17.22
C GLY A 58 13.78 12.59 18.01
N GLU A 59 13.84 13.56 18.94
CA GLU A 59 15.05 13.77 19.77
C GLU A 59 15.45 12.55 20.62
N GLU A 60 14.48 11.77 21.10
CA GLU A 60 14.71 10.53 21.86
C GLU A 60 14.74 9.28 20.96
N SER A 61 13.85 9.22 19.96
CA SER A 61 13.63 7.99 19.17
C SER A 61 14.37 7.93 17.83
N GLY A 62 14.95 9.03 17.37
CA GLY A 62 15.50 9.17 16.01
C GLY A 62 14.46 9.31 14.90
N HIS A 63 13.17 9.14 15.18
CA HIS A 63 12.09 9.27 14.20
C HIS A 63 11.69 10.74 13.99
N ILE A 64 12.46 11.44 13.16
CA ILE A 64 12.30 12.88 12.90
C ILE A 64 11.27 13.16 11.80
N GLN A 65 10.70 14.37 11.81
CA GLN A 65 9.85 14.87 10.73
C GLN A 65 10.56 16.05 10.06
N LYS A 66 10.90 15.91 8.78
CA LYS A 66 11.50 16.98 7.99
C LYS A 66 10.40 17.81 7.34
N LEU A 67 10.48 19.13 7.46
CA LEU A 67 9.51 20.06 6.88
C LEU A 67 9.67 20.13 5.36
N ILE A 68 8.60 19.86 4.62
CA ILE A 68 8.50 20.06 3.17
C ILE A 68 7.74 21.35 2.84
N ASP A 69 6.60 21.55 3.49
CA ASP A 69 5.73 22.72 3.31
C ASP A 69 5.02 23.06 4.62
N LEU A 70 4.62 24.31 4.78
CA LEU A 70 3.84 24.78 5.93
C LEU A 70 2.72 25.69 5.42
N ARG A 71 1.48 25.32 5.76
CA ARG A 71 0.29 26.06 5.41
C ARG A 71 -0.43 26.50 6.66
N VAL A 72 -1.11 27.63 6.54
CA VAL A 72 -1.97 28.18 7.59
C VAL A 72 -3.41 28.10 7.08
N ASP A 73 -4.35 27.81 7.97
CA ASP A 73 -5.76 27.82 7.66
C ASP A 73 -6.29 29.25 7.41
N CYS A 74 -7.61 29.39 7.15
CA CYS A 74 -8.21 30.69 6.85
C CYS A 74 -8.31 31.62 8.06
N ASP A 75 -8.35 31.09 9.28
CA ASP A 75 -8.48 31.88 10.50
C ASP A 75 -7.12 32.21 11.15
N GLU A 76 -6.04 31.84 10.48
CA GLU A 76 -4.64 32.06 10.86
C GLU A 76 -4.21 31.44 12.19
N ASP A 77 -4.93 30.45 12.71
CA ASP A 77 -4.72 29.89 14.04
C ASP A 77 -4.36 28.40 14.06
N THR A 78 -4.34 27.74 12.91
CA THR A 78 -4.00 26.33 12.77
C THR A 78 -2.98 26.11 11.66
N LEU A 79 -1.97 25.28 11.92
CA LEU A 79 -0.94 24.93 10.96
C LEU A 79 -1.15 23.54 10.38
N LEU A 80 -0.98 23.43 9.06
CA LEU A 80 -0.74 22.17 8.38
C LEU A 80 0.73 22.10 7.97
N VAL A 81 1.50 21.22 8.61
CA VAL A 81 2.88 20.93 8.20
C VAL A 81 2.90 19.68 7.33
N ILE A 82 3.38 19.83 6.11
CA ILE A 82 3.64 18.71 5.21
C ILE A 82 5.07 18.26 5.47
N VAL A 83 5.23 17.00 5.82
CA VAL A 83 6.50 16.46 6.32
C VAL A 83 6.91 15.20 5.59
N GLU A 84 8.21 15.00 5.45
CA GLU A 84 8.80 13.69 5.18
C GLU A 84 9.11 13.04 6.54
N GLN A 85 8.40 11.96 6.89
CA GLN A 85 8.67 11.20 8.12
C GLN A 85 9.90 10.31 7.91
N ILE A 86 10.94 10.55 8.70
CA ILE A 86 12.12 9.67 8.75
C ILE A 86 11.89 8.60 9.82
N GLY A 87 12.03 7.34 9.42
CA GLY A 87 11.64 6.17 10.21
C GLY A 87 10.15 5.85 10.12
N ASN A 88 9.71 4.76 10.73
CA ASN A 88 8.40 4.16 10.43
C ASN A 88 7.26 4.60 11.35
N THR A 89 7.53 5.50 12.31
CA THR A 89 6.57 5.81 13.38
C THR A 89 6.52 7.31 13.68
N ALA A 90 5.32 7.91 13.62
CA ALA A 90 5.10 9.24 14.18
C ALA A 90 4.63 9.15 15.64
N CYS A 91 3.95 8.06 16.02
CA CYS A 91 3.39 7.86 17.34
C CYS A 91 4.37 7.16 18.28
N HIS A 92 4.35 7.54 19.57
CA HIS A 92 5.13 6.89 20.62
C HIS A 92 4.73 5.42 20.87
N THR A 93 3.57 4.99 20.37
CA THR A 93 3.11 3.59 20.45
C THR A 93 3.73 2.69 19.38
N GLY A 94 4.55 3.25 18.49
CA GLY A 94 5.15 2.52 17.37
C GLY A 94 4.27 2.47 16.11
N THR A 95 3.13 3.16 16.08
CA THR A 95 2.29 3.28 14.87
C THR A 95 2.75 4.44 13.98
N LYS A 96 2.47 4.32 12.68
CA LYS A 96 2.78 5.37 11.70
C LYS A 96 2.01 6.66 11.99
N SER A 97 0.73 6.56 12.38
CA SER A 97 -0.12 7.70 12.75
C SER A 97 -0.64 7.58 14.19
N CYS A 98 -0.82 8.72 14.87
CA CYS A 98 -1.54 8.83 16.14
C CYS A 98 -3.04 8.54 16.01
N PHE A 99 -3.60 8.61 14.79
CA PHE A 99 -5.02 8.37 14.51
C PHE A 99 -5.30 6.91 14.13
N PHE A 100 -4.64 5.96 14.80
CA PHE A 100 -4.73 4.53 14.50
C PHE A 100 -5.94 3.82 15.10
N ARG A 101 -6.72 4.50 15.96
CA ARG A 101 -7.93 3.96 16.59
C ARG A 101 -9.15 4.62 15.95
N SER A 102 -10.16 3.84 15.58
CA SER A 102 -11.42 4.39 15.09
C SER A 102 -12.60 3.93 15.95
N TYR A 103 -13.44 4.90 16.31
CA TYR A 103 -14.66 4.67 17.10
C TYR A 103 -15.70 3.85 16.34
N LEU A 104 -15.62 3.90 15.01
CA LEU A 104 -16.52 3.22 14.11
C LEU A 104 -15.92 1.93 13.55
N ASP A 105 -14.76 1.42 13.99
CA ASP A 105 -14.15 0.23 13.35
C ASP A 105 -15.06 -1.00 13.31
N LYS A 106 -16.05 -1.09 14.21
CA LYS A 106 -17.08 -2.14 14.20
C LYS A 106 -18.29 -1.84 13.30
N GLU A 107 -18.53 -0.57 12.96
CA GLU A 107 -19.70 -0.07 12.21
C GLU A 107 -19.35 0.39 10.79
N ASN A 108 -18.18 1.02 10.61
CA ASN A 108 -17.49 1.22 9.35
C ASN A 108 -17.04 -0.14 8.82
N LYS A 109 -17.99 -0.88 8.23
CA LYS A 109 -17.66 -1.66 7.05
C LYS A 109 -16.94 -0.68 6.13
N LYS A 110 -15.65 -0.90 5.85
CA LYS A 110 -14.89 -0.11 4.86
C LYS A 110 -15.85 0.18 3.70
N ASN A 111 -16.15 1.45 3.44
CA ASN A 111 -17.00 1.84 2.31
C ASN A 111 -16.19 1.67 1.04
N ILE A 112 -15.92 0.41 0.67
CA ILE A 112 -15.38 0.07 -0.62
C ILE A 112 -16.48 0.41 -1.62
N ILE A 113 -16.26 1.50 -2.37
CA ILE A 113 -17.19 1.95 -3.40
C ILE A 113 -16.93 1.10 -4.64
N SER A 114 -17.96 0.44 -5.17
CA SER A 114 -17.82 -0.36 -6.38
C SER A 114 -18.50 0.29 -7.59
N SER A 115 -17.90 0.14 -8.77
CA SER A 115 -18.54 0.52 -10.04
C SER A 115 -19.67 -0.44 -10.42
N LYS A 116 -20.43 -0.08 -11.47
CA LYS A 116 -21.21 -1.06 -12.24
C LYS A 116 -20.27 -1.98 -13.02
N ILE A 117 -20.78 -3.14 -13.44
CA ILE A 117 -20.06 -4.05 -14.34
C ILE A 117 -20.02 -3.46 -15.74
N ALA A 118 -18.88 -3.55 -16.41
CA ALA A 118 -18.70 -3.17 -17.81
C ALA A 118 -18.06 -4.32 -18.61
N ASN A 119 -18.25 -4.30 -19.92
CA ASN A 119 -17.62 -5.28 -20.82
C ASN A 119 -16.21 -4.83 -21.22
N LEU A 120 -15.25 -5.76 -21.27
CA LEU A 120 -13.88 -5.50 -21.69
C LEU A 120 -13.40 -6.55 -22.71
N PRO A 121 -13.43 -6.26 -24.01
CA PRO A 121 -12.76 -7.06 -25.03
C PRO A 121 -11.23 -6.95 -24.92
N THR A 122 -10.52 -8.07 -24.99
CA THR A 122 -9.04 -8.12 -24.91
C THR A 122 -8.47 -9.14 -25.89
N LYS A 123 -7.14 -9.17 -26.05
CA LYS A 123 -6.45 -10.21 -26.84
C LYS A 123 -6.57 -11.62 -26.24
N TYR A 124 -6.94 -11.76 -24.96
CA TYR A 124 -7.14 -13.06 -24.30
C TYR A 124 -8.59 -13.54 -24.40
N GLY A 125 -9.52 -12.68 -24.81
CA GLY A 125 -10.96 -12.92 -24.78
C GLY A 125 -11.73 -11.74 -24.22
N THR A 126 -13.03 -11.91 -24.06
CA THR A 126 -13.95 -10.87 -23.60
C THR A 126 -14.31 -11.11 -22.13
N PHE A 127 -14.13 -10.09 -21.29
CA PHE A 127 -14.38 -10.16 -19.85
C PHE A 127 -15.51 -9.23 -19.42
N ASP A 128 -15.99 -9.46 -18.20
CA ASP A 128 -16.73 -8.49 -17.41
C ASP A 128 -15.80 -7.89 -16.35
N ILE A 129 -15.83 -6.57 -16.18
CA ILE A 129 -14.96 -5.86 -15.24
C ILE A 129 -15.76 -5.04 -14.24
N LYS A 130 -15.25 -4.95 -13.01
CA LYS A 130 -15.84 -4.15 -11.93
C LYS A 130 -14.72 -3.53 -11.08
N ALA A 131 -14.75 -2.22 -10.92
CA ALA A 131 -13.78 -1.48 -10.14
C ALA A 131 -14.23 -1.33 -8.67
N TYR A 132 -13.28 -1.29 -7.75
CA TYR A 132 -13.49 -1.16 -6.31
C TYR A 132 -12.52 -0.15 -5.72
N LYS A 133 -13.02 0.91 -5.09
CA LYS A 133 -12.22 1.95 -4.45
C LYS A 133 -12.13 1.71 -2.94
N ASP A 134 -10.94 1.39 -2.45
CA ASP A 134 -10.60 1.29 -1.02
C ASP A 134 -9.71 2.49 -0.64
N GLY A 135 -10.30 3.52 -0.04
CA GLY A 135 -9.61 4.78 0.26
C GLY A 135 -9.10 5.47 -1.02
N SER A 136 -7.78 5.54 -1.17
CA SER A 136 -7.10 6.10 -2.36
C SER A 136 -6.72 5.05 -3.41
N GLN A 137 -6.91 3.75 -3.13
CA GLN A 137 -6.59 2.66 -4.04
C GLN A 137 -7.82 2.23 -4.84
N GLU A 138 -7.65 1.88 -6.12
CA GLU A 138 -8.74 1.46 -7.01
C GLU A 138 -8.46 0.10 -7.66
N HIS A 139 -8.95 -0.97 -7.07
CA HIS A 139 -8.73 -2.33 -7.57
C HIS A 139 -9.69 -2.68 -8.72
N LEU A 140 -9.34 -3.68 -9.53
CA LEU A 140 -10.18 -4.16 -10.62
C LEU A 140 -10.40 -5.67 -10.50
N ALA A 141 -11.67 -6.09 -10.50
CA ALA A 141 -12.05 -7.47 -10.75
C ALA A 141 -12.25 -7.66 -12.25
N ILE A 142 -11.57 -8.65 -12.83
CA ILE A 142 -11.67 -9.07 -14.22
C ILE A 142 -12.22 -10.49 -14.23
N MET A 143 -13.47 -10.64 -14.66
CA MET A 143 -14.24 -11.86 -14.57
C MET A 143 -14.45 -12.44 -15.97
N SER A 144 -14.31 -13.74 -16.12
CA SER A 144 -14.79 -14.43 -17.31
C SER A 144 -16.28 -14.19 -17.52
N LYS A 145 -16.77 -14.34 -18.74
CA LYS A 145 -18.22 -14.35 -18.98
C LYS A 145 -18.88 -15.47 -18.16
N ASN A 146 -20.13 -15.21 -17.74
CA ASN A 146 -20.93 -16.12 -16.91
C ASN A 146 -20.26 -16.51 -15.57
N PHE A 147 -19.36 -15.67 -15.05
CA PHE A 147 -18.62 -15.93 -13.82
C PHE A 147 -19.50 -16.36 -12.64
N SER A 148 -20.69 -15.75 -12.49
CA SER A 148 -21.64 -16.06 -11.41
C SER A 148 -22.20 -17.49 -11.44
N GLN A 149 -22.02 -18.22 -12.55
CA GLN A 149 -22.47 -19.61 -12.70
C GLN A 149 -21.35 -20.62 -12.37
N ILE A 150 -20.14 -20.15 -12.08
CA ILE A 150 -18.98 -21.00 -11.82
C ILE A 150 -18.88 -21.27 -10.31
N GLU A 151 -19.09 -22.52 -9.91
CA GLU A 151 -19.07 -22.90 -8.48
C GLU A 151 -17.66 -22.81 -7.86
N ILE A 152 -16.63 -23.24 -8.61
CA ILE A 152 -15.23 -23.26 -8.16
C ILE A 152 -14.32 -22.57 -9.19
N PRO A 153 -14.39 -21.23 -9.28
CA PRO A 153 -13.64 -20.48 -10.28
C PRO A 153 -12.13 -20.56 -10.05
N MET A 154 -11.37 -20.42 -11.14
CA MET A 154 -9.95 -20.09 -11.00
C MET A 154 -9.80 -18.65 -10.54
N VAL A 155 -8.96 -18.42 -9.54
CA VAL A 155 -8.77 -17.08 -8.98
C VAL A 155 -7.29 -16.73 -9.00
N ARG A 156 -6.97 -15.58 -9.58
CA ARG A 156 -5.63 -14.97 -9.51
C ARG A 156 -5.74 -13.65 -8.79
N ILE A 157 -4.95 -13.49 -7.73
CA ILE A 157 -4.76 -12.19 -7.08
C ILE A 157 -3.46 -11.64 -7.61
N HIS A 158 -3.55 -10.66 -8.50
CA HIS A 158 -2.38 -10.05 -9.14
C HIS A 158 -2.03 -8.75 -8.44
N SER A 159 -0.85 -8.67 -7.82
CA SER A 159 -0.36 -7.39 -7.28
C SER A 159 0.18 -6.56 -8.44
N GLU A 160 -0.32 -5.34 -8.59
CA GLU A 160 0.08 -4.38 -9.63
C GLU A 160 1.61 -4.27 -9.73
N CYS A 161 2.09 -4.31 -10.97
CA CYS A 161 3.48 -4.10 -11.29
C CYS A 161 3.59 -3.36 -12.62
N LEU A 162 3.51 -2.03 -12.62
CA LEU A 162 3.50 -1.19 -13.82
C LEU A 162 4.64 -1.55 -14.79
N THR A 163 5.86 -1.67 -14.26
CA THR A 163 7.05 -1.99 -15.06
C THR A 163 6.92 -3.33 -15.78
N GLY A 164 6.32 -4.33 -15.13
CA GLY A 164 6.06 -5.63 -15.77
C GLY A 164 4.86 -5.51 -16.69
N ASP A 165 3.70 -5.25 -16.09
CA ASP A 165 2.36 -5.42 -16.66
C ASP A 165 2.12 -4.53 -17.89
N ALA A 166 2.66 -3.31 -17.91
CA ALA A 166 2.44 -2.35 -19.00
C ALA A 166 3.69 -2.09 -19.86
N ILE A 167 4.90 -2.17 -19.28
CA ILE A 167 6.15 -1.76 -19.95
C ILE A 167 6.99 -2.97 -20.42
N GLY A 168 6.60 -4.20 -20.06
CA GLY A 168 7.28 -5.41 -20.53
C GLY A 168 8.66 -5.65 -19.89
N SER A 169 8.86 -5.20 -18.65
CA SER A 169 10.12 -5.41 -17.94
C SER A 169 10.48 -6.89 -17.80
N LEU A 170 11.72 -7.22 -18.16
CA LEU A 170 12.29 -8.57 -18.02
C LEU A 170 12.84 -8.84 -16.61
N LYS A 171 12.95 -7.82 -15.74
CA LYS A 171 13.49 -7.94 -14.35
C LYS A 171 12.56 -8.74 -13.42
N CYS A 172 11.30 -8.93 -13.79
CA CYS A 172 10.32 -9.68 -13.00
C CYS A 172 9.48 -10.60 -13.90
N ASP A 173 8.64 -11.43 -13.28
CA ASP A 173 7.73 -12.36 -13.95
C ASP A 173 6.27 -11.90 -13.90
N CYS A 174 5.99 -10.68 -13.43
CA CYS A 174 4.62 -10.21 -13.16
C CYS A 174 3.74 -10.23 -14.42
N ASN A 175 4.24 -9.70 -15.55
CA ASN A 175 3.49 -9.68 -16.79
C ASN A 175 3.14 -11.09 -17.29
N ASN A 176 4.12 -12.00 -17.31
CA ASN A 176 3.90 -13.39 -17.72
C ASN A 176 2.86 -14.08 -16.81
N GLN A 177 2.83 -13.76 -15.51
CA GLN A 177 1.84 -14.32 -14.60
C GLN A 177 0.44 -13.72 -14.78
N LEU A 178 0.34 -12.44 -15.17
CA LEU A 178 -0.93 -11.81 -15.51
C LEU A 178 -1.48 -12.40 -16.81
N ASP A 179 -0.63 -12.54 -17.84
CA ASP A 179 -0.97 -13.13 -19.13
C ASP A 179 -1.47 -14.56 -18.97
N LEU A 180 -0.71 -15.42 -18.26
CA LEU A 180 -1.12 -16.78 -17.94
C LEU A 180 -2.48 -16.82 -17.25
N ALA A 181 -2.71 -15.94 -16.27
CA ALA A 181 -3.96 -15.94 -15.54
C ALA A 181 -5.15 -15.52 -16.42
N LEU A 182 -4.98 -14.49 -17.26
CA LEU A 182 -6.02 -14.02 -18.19
C LEU A 182 -6.35 -15.08 -19.24
N GLU A 183 -5.34 -15.78 -19.78
CA GLU A 183 -5.54 -16.93 -20.69
C GLU A 183 -6.32 -18.06 -20.00
N LEU A 184 -5.92 -18.44 -18.79
CA LEU A 184 -6.59 -19.49 -18.02
C LEU A 184 -8.05 -19.12 -17.75
N ILE A 185 -8.32 -17.95 -17.17
CA ILE A 185 -9.70 -17.57 -16.82
C ILE A 185 -10.57 -17.34 -18.06
N SER A 186 -9.99 -16.99 -19.20
CA SER A 186 -10.72 -16.93 -20.47
C SER A 186 -11.15 -18.32 -20.93
N ALA A 187 -10.24 -19.30 -20.83
CA ALA A 187 -10.47 -20.66 -21.32
C ALA A 187 -11.36 -21.51 -20.40
N GLN A 188 -11.19 -21.43 -19.08
CA GLN A 188 -11.88 -22.31 -18.13
C GLN A 188 -12.77 -21.56 -17.13
N GLY A 189 -12.87 -20.24 -17.26
CA GLY A 189 -13.66 -19.40 -16.39
C GLY A 189 -12.95 -19.06 -15.07
N GLY A 190 -13.17 -17.83 -14.58
CA GLY A 190 -12.58 -17.39 -13.34
C GLY A 190 -12.49 -15.88 -13.16
N LEU A 191 -11.62 -15.47 -12.25
CA LEU A 191 -11.46 -14.11 -11.76
C LEU A 191 -9.97 -13.76 -11.62
N VAL A 192 -9.57 -12.62 -12.18
CA VAL A 192 -8.33 -11.93 -11.82
C VAL A 192 -8.70 -10.70 -11.00
N ILE A 193 -8.16 -10.57 -9.79
CA ILE A 193 -8.20 -9.33 -9.02
C ILE A 193 -6.88 -8.61 -9.23
N TYR A 194 -6.93 -7.49 -9.97
CA TYR A 194 -5.81 -6.57 -10.12
C TYR A 194 -5.73 -5.66 -8.88
N HIS A 195 -4.91 -6.09 -7.94
CA HIS A 195 -4.72 -5.49 -6.63
C HIS A 195 -3.66 -4.39 -6.70
N ARG A 196 -4.13 -3.12 -6.77
CA ARG A 196 -3.32 -1.90 -6.88
C ARG A 196 -2.50 -1.54 -5.63
N GLN A 197 -1.54 -2.39 -5.31
CA GLN A 197 -0.52 -2.20 -4.29
C GLN A 197 0.88 -2.43 -4.91
N GLU A 198 1.30 -1.48 -5.74
CA GLU A 198 2.60 -1.49 -6.43
C GLU A 198 3.78 -1.65 -5.45
N GLY A 199 4.79 -2.41 -5.87
CA GLY A 199 6.04 -2.58 -5.12
C GLY A 199 5.87 -3.30 -3.77
N ARG A 200 4.83 -4.11 -3.58
CA ARG A 200 4.43 -4.63 -2.25
C ARG A 200 3.94 -3.52 -1.31
N ASN A 201 3.19 -2.58 -1.87
CA ASN A 201 2.60 -1.43 -1.18
C ASN A 201 3.60 -0.35 -0.74
N ILE A 202 4.86 -0.38 -1.19
CA ILE A 202 5.82 0.72 -1.01
C ILE A 202 5.68 1.80 -2.10
N GLY A 203 4.92 1.51 -3.17
CA GLY A 203 4.69 2.41 -4.29
C GLY A 203 5.78 2.38 -5.37
N LEU A 204 5.49 3.00 -6.51
CA LEU A 204 6.36 2.94 -7.70
C LEU A 204 7.71 3.64 -7.46
N VAL A 205 7.72 4.82 -6.85
CA VAL A 205 8.96 5.58 -6.59
C VAL A 205 9.95 4.75 -5.79
N ASN A 206 9.49 4.17 -4.68
CA ASN A 206 10.35 3.35 -3.81
C ASN A 206 10.77 2.05 -4.47
N LYS A 207 9.92 1.45 -5.32
CA LYS A 207 10.31 0.31 -6.15
C LYS A 207 11.46 0.66 -7.10
N ILE A 208 11.43 1.83 -7.74
CA ILE A 208 12.53 2.26 -8.62
C ILE A 208 13.79 2.55 -7.79
N ASN A 209 13.66 3.15 -6.61
CA ASN A 209 14.80 3.31 -5.69
C ASN A 209 15.38 1.95 -5.27
N ALA A 210 14.54 0.95 -5.03
CA ALA A 210 14.98 -0.41 -4.71
C ALA A 210 15.69 -1.05 -5.91
N TYR A 211 15.21 -0.84 -7.14
CA TYR A 211 15.90 -1.28 -8.35
C TYR A 211 17.27 -0.60 -8.51
N ASN A 212 17.38 0.69 -8.22
CA ASN A 212 18.66 1.40 -8.25
C ASN A 212 19.66 0.82 -7.23
N LEU A 213 19.19 0.42 -6.05
CA LEU A 213 20.03 -0.31 -5.07
C LEU A 213 20.40 -1.70 -5.58
N GLN A 214 19.48 -2.43 -6.23
CA GLN A 214 19.78 -3.74 -6.82
C GLN A 214 20.80 -3.65 -7.95
N ASP A 215 20.75 -2.60 -8.77
CA ASP A 215 21.73 -2.33 -9.82
C ASP A 215 23.13 -2.02 -9.23
N GLN A 216 23.21 -1.70 -7.94
CA GLN A 216 24.46 -1.56 -7.17
C GLN A 216 24.87 -2.85 -6.43
N GLY A 217 24.13 -3.95 -6.59
CA GLY A 217 24.47 -5.27 -6.06
C GLY A 217 23.70 -5.72 -4.82
N PHE A 218 22.78 -4.90 -4.29
CA PHE A 218 21.92 -5.31 -3.16
C PHE A 218 20.87 -6.32 -3.61
N ASN A 219 20.48 -7.27 -2.75
CA ASN A 219 19.34 -8.13 -3.02
C ASN A 219 18.01 -7.39 -2.76
N THR A 220 16.87 -8.03 -3.03
CA THR A 220 15.55 -7.39 -2.88
C THR A 220 15.21 -7.04 -1.42
N VAL A 221 15.59 -7.89 -0.47
CA VAL A 221 15.30 -7.70 0.95
C VAL A 221 16.17 -6.58 1.52
N GLU A 222 17.47 -6.60 1.23
CA GLU A 222 18.43 -5.57 1.64
C GLU A 222 18.05 -4.20 1.09
N ALA A 223 17.63 -4.11 -0.18
CA ALA A 223 17.20 -2.86 -0.78
C ALA A 223 15.98 -2.26 -0.05
N ASN A 224 14.99 -3.08 0.31
CA ASN A 224 13.81 -2.61 1.04
C ASN A 224 14.16 -2.17 2.47
N LEU A 225 14.98 -2.96 3.18
CA LEU A 225 15.44 -2.61 4.53
C LEU A 225 16.23 -1.30 4.54
N LYS A 226 17.09 -1.08 3.54
CA LYS A 226 17.86 0.16 3.39
C LYS A 226 16.97 1.38 3.11
N LEU A 227 15.84 1.17 2.46
CA LEU A 227 14.81 2.19 2.24
C LEU A 227 13.85 2.37 3.43
N GLY A 228 14.02 1.58 4.51
CA GLY A 228 13.22 1.66 5.73
C GLY A 228 11.91 0.87 5.68
N PHE A 229 11.63 0.10 4.62
CA PHE A 229 10.40 -0.68 4.50
C PHE A 229 10.55 -2.09 5.05
N LYS A 230 9.44 -2.69 5.49
CA LYS A 230 9.40 -4.15 5.67
C LYS A 230 9.52 -4.83 4.31
N GLU A 231 9.77 -6.13 4.37
CA GLU A 231 9.85 -6.99 3.19
C GLU A 231 8.54 -7.01 2.37
N ASP A 232 7.38 -6.83 3.00
CA ASP A 232 6.06 -6.83 2.38
C ASP A 232 5.06 -6.04 3.24
N GLU A 233 4.47 -4.97 2.69
CA GLU A 233 3.51 -4.10 3.39
C GLU A 233 2.09 -4.23 2.79
N ARG A 234 1.81 -5.31 2.05
CA ARG A 234 0.51 -5.52 1.41
C ARG A 234 -0.58 -5.85 2.42
N ASP A 235 -1.76 -5.26 2.21
CA ASP A 235 -3.00 -5.58 2.92
C ASP A 235 -3.99 -6.21 1.94
N TYR A 236 -4.45 -7.42 2.22
CA TYR A 236 -5.37 -8.18 1.37
C TYR A 236 -6.85 -8.04 1.78
N LYS A 237 -7.20 -7.20 2.76
CA LYS A 237 -8.59 -6.97 3.18
C LYS A 237 -9.51 -6.53 2.04
N ALA A 238 -9.02 -5.70 1.12
CA ALA A 238 -9.79 -5.29 -0.06
C ALA A 238 -10.08 -6.48 -0.99
N VAL A 239 -9.11 -7.37 -1.14
CA VAL A 239 -9.27 -8.60 -1.94
C VAL A 239 -10.31 -9.52 -1.30
N GLU A 240 -10.24 -9.72 0.01
CA GLU A 240 -11.24 -10.50 0.77
C GLU A 240 -12.65 -9.93 0.59
N TYR A 241 -12.80 -8.60 0.68
CA TYR A 241 -14.08 -7.94 0.44
C TYR A 241 -14.61 -8.21 -0.99
N ILE A 242 -13.76 -8.05 -2.00
CA ILE A 242 -14.13 -8.28 -3.41
C ILE A 242 -14.60 -9.73 -3.61
N LEU A 243 -13.86 -10.71 -3.08
CA LEU A 243 -14.24 -12.12 -3.20
C LEU A 243 -15.59 -12.41 -2.52
N LYS A 244 -15.83 -11.86 -1.33
CA LYS A 244 -17.10 -12.02 -0.61
C LYS A 244 -18.27 -11.34 -1.31
N GLU A 245 -18.06 -10.13 -1.84
CA GLU A 245 -19.08 -9.37 -2.57
C GLU A 245 -19.48 -10.06 -3.88
N LEU A 246 -18.51 -10.68 -4.57
CA LEU A 246 -18.75 -11.49 -5.76
C LEU A 246 -19.33 -12.89 -5.43
N GLY A 247 -19.52 -13.22 -4.14
CA GLY A 247 -20.19 -14.44 -3.69
C GLY A 247 -19.31 -15.70 -3.66
N LEU A 248 -17.98 -15.56 -3.73
CA LEU A 248 -17.09 -16.72 -3.75
C LEU A 248 -17.02 -17.38 -2.37
N LYS A 249 -17.21 -18.71 -2.36
CA LYS A 249 -17.02 -19.57 -1.19
C LYS A 249 -15.88 -20.56 -1.37
N LYS A 250 -15.60 -20.95 -2.62
CA LYS A 250 -14.55 -21.88 -3.02
C LYS A 250 -13.75 -21.30 -4.18
N MET A 251 -12.48 -21.65 -4.31
CA MET A 251 -11.66 -21.26 -5.45
C MET A 251 -10.51 -22.23 -5.75
N ARG A 252 -10.07 -22.23 -7.00
CA ARG A 252 -8.77 -22.78 -7.42
C ARG A 252 -7.77 -21.63 -7.55
N LEU A 253 -6.86 -21.50 -6.59
CA LEU A 253 -6.00 -20.32 -6.45
C LEU A 253 -4.72 -20.43 -7.30
N ILE A 254 -4.56 -19.52 -8.26
CA ILE A 254 -3.38 -19.42 -9.13
C ILE A 254 -2.26 -18.65 -8.41
N THR A 255 -1.40 -19.35 -7.66
CA THR A 255 -0.33 -18.73 -6.86
C THR A 255 0.87 -19.66 -6.60
N ASN A 256 2.05 -19.05 -6.51
CA ASN A 256 3.26 -19.66 -5.93
C ASN A 256 3.63 -19.04 -4.57
N ASN A 257 2.90 -18.01 -4.12
CA ASN A 257 3.19 -17.30 -2.88
C ASN A 257 2.41 -17.94 -1.72
N PRO A 258 3.07 -18.54 -0.71
CA PRO A 258 2.41 -19.18 0.43
C PRO A 258 1.67 -18.17 1.33
N ARG A 259 2.10 -16.91 1.42
CA ARG A 259 1.40 -15.88 2.20
C ARG A 259 -0.01 -15.64 1.70
N LYS A 260 -0.23 -15.72 0.38
CA LYS A 260 -1.58 -15.63 -0.19
C LYS A 260 -2.42 -16.82 0.24
N ILE A 261 -1.85 -18.02 0.22
CA ILE A 261 -2.56 -19.25 0.64
C ILE A 261 -3.00 -19.10 2.11
N ASN A 262 -2.05 -18.83 3.00
CA ASN A 262 -2.32 -18.68 4.44
C ASN A 262 -3.31 -17.56 4.76
N PHE A 263 -3.30 -16.47 3.98
CA PHE A 263 -4.26 -15.36 4.17
C PHE A 263 -5.70 -15.81 3.90
N PHE A 264 -5.95 -16.55 2.80
CA PHE A 264 -7.32 -16.96 2.45
C PHE A 264 -7.81 -18.21 3.17
N GLU A 265 -6.91 -19.06 3.68
CA GLU A 265 -7.30 -20.15 4.59
C GLU A 265 -8.07 -19.62 5.82
N ASN A 266 -7.76 -18.40 6.27
CA ASN A 266 -8.41 -17.75 7.40
C ASN A 266 -9.55 -16.79 7.00
N SER A 267 -9.83 -16.59 5.71
CA SER A 267 -10.84 -15.63 5.24
C SER A 267 -12.26 -16.21 5.13
N GLY A 268 -12.42 -17.52 5.37
CA GLY A 268 -13.66 -18.27 5.14
C GLY A 268 -13.92 -18.63 3.68
N ILE A 269 -12.91 -18.56 2.82
CA ILE A 269 -12.98 -18.98 1.41
C ILE A 269 -12.12 -20.24 1.27
N GLU A 270 -12.72 -21.34 0.85
CA GLU A 270 -12.04 -22.63 0.70
C GLU A 270 -11.15 -22.63 -0.54
N ILE A 271 -9.85 -22.87 -0.36
CA ILE A 271 -8.92 -23.14 -1.47
C ILE A 271 -9.02 -24.64 -1.79
N VAL A 272 -9.74 -24.98 -2.85
CA VAL A 272 -9.95 -26.38 -3.27
C VAL A 272 -8.70 -26.93 -3.97
N GLU A 273 -7.99 -26.06 -4.68
CA GLU A 273 -6.81 -26.43 -5.44
C GLU A 273 -5.85 -25.24 -5.51
N ARG A 274 -4.54 -25.50 -5.45
CA ARG A 274 -3.50 -24.53 -5.79
C ARG A 274 -3.01 -24.80 -7.21
N ILE A 275 -3.19 -23.84 -8.11
CA ILE A 275 -2.65 -23.88 -9.46
C ILE A 275 -1.30 -23.13 -9.49
N PRO A 276 -0.18 -23.79 -9.84
CA PRO A 276 1.12 -23.11 -9.93
C PRO A 276 1.12 -22.03 -11.02
N ALA A 277 1.65 -20.84 -10.69
CA ALA A 277 1.81 -19.73 -11.63
C ALA A 277 3.20 -19.78 -12.29
N ILE A 278 3.51 -20.86 -13.01
CA ILE A 278 4.83 -21.10 -13.58
C ILE A 278 4.97 -20.32 -14.88
N THR A 279 6.06 -19.57 -15.00
CA THR A 279 6.37 -18.75 -16.19
C THR A 279 7.80 -19.00 -16.64
N LYS A 280 8.10 -18.74 -17.91
CA LYS A 280 9.44 -18.94 -18.48
C LYS A 280 10.48 -18.05 -17.79
N ILE A 281 11.57 -18.65 -17.33
CA ILE A 281 12.73 -17.96 -16.73
C ILE A 281 13.57 -17.33 -17.86
N ASN A 282 14.13 -16.16 -17.59
CA ASN A 282 15.10 -15.50 -18.45
C ASN A 282 16.30 -14.99 -17.62
N LYS A 283 17.40 -14.63 -18.29
CA LYS A 283 18.65 -14.20 -17.64
C LYS A 283 18.52 -13.00 -16.69
N PHE A 284 17.48 -12.18 -16.83
CA PHE A 284 17.27 -10.98 -16.02
C PHE A 284 16.41 -11.25 -14.76
N ASN A 285 15.59 -12.30 -14.74
CA ASN A 285 14.71 -12.60 -13.61
C ASN A 285 15.14 -13.83 -12.79
N GLU A 286 16.22 -14.51 -13.18
CA GLU A 286 16.74 -15.70 -12.47
C GLU A 286 17.03 -15.42 -10.99
N ASN A 287 17.83 -14.39 -10.69
CA ASN A 287 18.14 -14.00 -9.30
C ASN A 287 16.90 -13.57 -8.52
N TYR A 288 15.95 -12.90 -9.19
CA TYR A 288 14.70 -12.48 -8.58
C TYR A 288 13.81 -13.67 -8.19
N LEU A 289 13.70 -14.67 -9.07
CA LEU A 289 12.96 -15.90 -8.81
C LEU A 289 13.65 -16.76 -7.74
N LYS A 290 14.99 -16.80 -7.76
CA LYS A 290 15.79 -17.45 -6.71
C LYS A 290 15.55 -16.80 -5.34
N THR A 291 15.61 -15.48 -5.26
CA THR A 291 15.28 -14.73 -4.02
C THR A 291 13.86 -15.06 -3.54
N LYS A 292 12.88 -15.11 -4.45
CA LYS A 292 11.50 -15.51 -4.12
C LYS A 292 11.42 -16.91 -3.51
N LYS A 293 12.18 -17.86 -4.03
CA LYS A 293 12.19 -19.23 -3.54
C LYS A 293 12.93 -19.34 -2.20
N ASP A 294 14.17 -18.87 -2.17
CA ASP A 294 15.11 -19.12 -1.08
C ASP A 294 14.82 -18.23 0.14
N GLU A 295 14.47 -16.97 -0.07
CA GLU A 295 14.26 -15.99 1.02
C GLU A 295 12.78 -15.78 1.35
N LEU A 296 11.88 -15.86 0.35
CA LEU A 296 10.44 -15.59 0.53
C LEU A 296 9.55 -16.85 0.59
N GLY A 297 10.16 -18.04 0.47
CA GLY A 297 9.48 -19.33 0.56
C GLY A 297 8.48 -19.60 -0.57
N HIS A 298 8.59 -18.94 -1.73
CA HIS A 298 7.71 -19.21 -2.86
C HIS A 298 7.88 -20.65 -3.37
N LEU A 299 6.74 -21.27 -3.73
CA LEU A 299 6.63 -22.62 -4.27
C LEU A 299 6.97 -22.64 -5.77
N LEU A 300 8.24 -22.39 -6.10
CA LEU A 300 8.80 -22.29 -7.46
C LEU A 300 9.69 -23.49 -7.83
#